data_AF-A0A3B8L019-F1
#
_entry.id   AF-A0A3B8L019-F1
#
_cell.length_a   1.000
_cell.length_b   1.000
_cell.length_c   1.000
_cell.angle_alpha   90.00
_cell.angle_beta   90.00
_cell.angle_gamma   90.00
#
_symmetry.space_group_name_H-M   'P 1'
#
loop_
_entity.id
_entity.type
_entity.pdbx_description
1 polymer ?
#
loop_
_entity_poly.entity_id
_entity_poly.type
_entity_poly.pdbx_seq_one_letter_code
_entity_poly.pdbx_strand_id
1 'polypeptide(L)'
;MVHEATHCFMTTRGGPVLPAWYLEGTAELYATHVVDPRTGRFHFGVMPTDSRQLPGWGRLGMMRRDVRRGRVPRFELISRLWTTEHNKIETYAWSWAYCRFLASHPTYSTGFRELGKHLGDGKFDAALERVLGSRLDVLQFEWQLAARDMVPGFDFRRAAIRFVRSAPLSPGGTMVVVAADRGWQSTGVRVEKGVNVKLVASGRFILAREPRPWISTAAGISFRYHAGLPLGRLVGVVQPDRVTSDKPPRVVSLGSQGKLAPETSGILFLRLNDFLSELSDNTGSVTVRITTGTDQPGSDSDKAPTR
;
A
#
# COMPACT_ATOMS: atom_id res chain seq x y z
N MET A 1 4.99 26.83 -13.01
CA MET A 1 3.83 27.44 -13.68
C MET A 1 2.55 26.60 -13.56
N VAL A 2 2.52 25.31 -13.95
CA VAL A 2 1.28 24.49 -13.86
C VAL A 2 0.74 24.36 -12.42
N HIS A 3 1.63 24.22 -11.43
CA HIS A 3 1.26 24.21 -10.01
C HIS A 3 0.47 25.47 -9.62
N GLU A 4 1.05 26.65 -9.80
CA GLU A 4 0.39 27.94 -9.51
C GLU A 4 -0.89 28.17 -10.32
N ALA A 5 -0.90 27.76 -11.60
CA ALA A 5 -2.11 27.86 -12.43
C ALA A 5 -3.26 27.00 -11.86
N THR A 6 -2.94 25.86 -11.25
CA THR A 6 -3.93 25.02 -10.57
C THR A 6 -4.47 25.70 -9.32
N HIS A 7 -3.61 26.36 -8.53
CA HIS A 7 -4.06 27.20 -7.41
C HIS A 7 -5.03 28.29 -7.87
N CYS A 8 -4.66 29.07 -8.90
CA CYS A 8 -5.55 30.09 -9.46
C CYS A 8 -6.92 29.50 -9.84
N PHE A 9 -6.95 28.37 -10.55
CA PHE A 9 -8.20 27.70 -10.93
C PHE A 9 -9.03 27.30 -9.71
N MET A 10 -8.40 26.67 -8.71
CA MET A 10 -9.07 26.22 -7.50
C MET A 10 -9.62 27.39 -6.69
N THR A 11 -8.88 28.48 -6.56
CA THR A 11 -9.33 29.70 -5.86
C THR A 11 -10.48 30.37 -6.59
N THR A 12 -10.42 30.52 -7.93
CA THR A 12 -11.52 31.12 -8.71
C THR A 12 -12.80 30.31 -8.62
N ARG A 13 -12.71 28.97 -8.57
CA ARG A 13 -13.88 28.09 -8.51
C ARG A 13 -14.38 27.84 -7.09
N GLY A 14 -13.50 27.86 -6.09
CA GLY A 14 -13.74 27.33 -4.75
C GLY A 14 -13.72 28.34 -3.62
N GLY A 15 -13.20 29.55 -3.83
CA GLY A 15 -12.92 30.43 -2.70
C GLY A 15 -11.78 29.89 -1.80
N PRO A 16 -11.43 30.61 -0.72
CA PRO A 16 -10.13 30.46 -0.06
C PRO A 16 -10.05 29.32 0.97
N VAL A 17 -11.11 28.53 1.19
CA VAL A 17 -11.24 27.63 2.35
C VAL A 17 -11.23 26.16 1.92
N LEU A 18 -10.09 25.69 1.42
CA LEU A 18 -9.86 24.27 1.15
C LEU A 18 -8.77 23.72 2.09
N PRO A 19 -8.86 22.45 2.52
CA PRO A 19 -7.77 21.82 3.25
C PRO A 19 -6.50 21.84 2.41
N ALA A 20 -5.40 22.31 2.98
CA ALA A 20 -4.19 22.54 2.19
C ALA A 20 -3.58 21.28 1.59
N TRP A 21 -3.76 20.11 2.23
CA TRP A 21 -3.32 18.85 1.63
C TRP A 21 -3.97 18.60 0.27
N TYR A 22 -5.24 19.01 0.13
CA TYR A 22 -6.00 18.88 -1.11
C TYR A 22 -5.59 19.97 -2.10
N LEU A 23 -5.42 21.20 -1.63
CA LEU A 23 -4.96 22.34 -2.43
C LEU A 23 -3.57 22.07 -3.04
N GLU A 24 -2.56 21.87 -2.19
CA GLU A 24 -1.18 21.62 -2.61
C GLU A 24 -1.00 20.28 -3.31
N GLY A 25 -1.66 19.25 -2.79
CA GLY A 25 -1.59 17.92 -3.38
C GLY A 25 -2.21 17.87 -4.77
N THR A 26 -3.31 18.60 -5.01
CA THR A 26 -3.92 18.71 -6.35
C THR A 26 -3.06 19.57 -7.27
N ALA A 27 -2.51 20.69 -6.79
CA ALA A 27 -1.61 21.52 -7.58
C ALA A 27 -0.35 20.75 -8.03
N GLU A 28 0.28 20.00 -7.13
CA GLU A 28 1.38 19.09 -7.48
C GLU A 28 0.93 17.93 -8.38
N LEU A 29 -0.27 17.39 -8.18
CA LEU A 29 -0.81 16.33 -9.04
C LEU A 29 -0.90 16.81 -10.49
N TYR A 30 -1.47 17.98 -10.75
CA TYR A 30 -1.50 18.55 -12.11
C TYR A 30 -0.11 18.97 -12.58
N ALA A 31 0.80 19.41 -11.68
CA ALA A 31 2.18 19.71 -12.07
C ALA A 31 2.92 18.47 -12.61
N THR A 32 2.57 17.25 -12.18
CA THR A 32 3.07 16.02 -12.81
C THR A 32 2.38 15.74 -14.13
N HIS A 33 3.01 16.11 -15.25
CA HIS A 33 2.43 15.96 -16.59
C HIS A 33 3.45 15.49 -17.63
N VAL A 34 2.95 14.90 -18.71
CA VAL A 34 3.71 14.62 -19.93
C VAL A 34 2.97 15.17 -21.13
N VAL A 35 3.73 15.46 -22.19
CA VAL A 35 3.19 15.86 -23.49
C VAL A 35 3.31 14.66 -24.41
N ASP A 36 2.20 14.26 -25.04
CA ASP A 36 2.24 13.28 -26.12
C ASP A 36 3.00 13.90 -27.30
N PRO A 37 4.17 13.35 -27.69
CA PRO A 37 4.99 13.94 -28.75
C PRO A 37 4.33 13.88 -30.14
N ARG A 38 3.33 13.01 -30.33
CA ARG A 38 2.62 12.87 -31.62
C ARG A 38 1.47 13.85 -31.74
N THR A 39 0.72 14.06 -30.66
CA THR A 39 -0.50 14.88 -30.68
C THR A 39 -0.34 16.25 -30.04
N GLY A 40 0.75 16.49 -29.30
CA GLY A 40 0.96 17.68 -28.49
C GLY A 40 0.04 17.78 -27.28
N ARG A 41 -0.77 16.75 -26.99
CA ARG A 41 -1.73 16.78 -25.88
C ARG A 41 -1.04 16.59 -24.54
N PHE A 42 -1.46 17.38 -23.56
CA PHE A 42 -1.03 17.24 -22.18
C PHE A 42 -1.81 16.13 -21.48
N HIS A 43 -1.08 15.25 -20.79
CA HIS A 43 -1.61 14.29 -19.85
C HIS A 43 -1.14 14.68 -18.44
N PHE A 44 -2.05 15.17 -17.63
CA PHE A 44 -1.80 15.63 -16.25
C PHE A 44 -2.01 14.50 -15.24
N GLY A 45 -1.45 14.68 -14.04
CA GLY A 45 -1.56 13.67 -12.98
C GLY A 45 -0.94 12.36 -13.42
N VAL A 46 0.28 12.36 -13.94
CA VAL A 46 0.94 11.11 -14.31
C VAL A 46 1.86 10.61 -13.21
N MET A 47 1.94 9.28 -13.07
CA MET A 47 3.01 8.68 -12.29
C MET A 47 4.24 8.62 -13.20
N PRO A 48 5.34 9.33 -12.90
CA PRO A 48 6.54 9.22 -13.72
C PRO A 48 7.07 7.79 -13.67
N THR A 49 7.42 7.24 -14.83
CA THR A 49 8.08 5.93 -14.95
C THR A 49 9.57 6.01 -14.66
N ASP A 50 10.16 7.20 -14.82
CA ASP A 50 11.56 7.49 -14.54
C ASP A 50 11.69 8.92 -13.95
N SER A 51 12.62 9.13 -13.01
CA SER A 51 12.82 10.44 -12.39
C SER A 51 13.25 11.55 -13.37
N ARG A 52 13.84 11.19 -14.52
CA ARG A 52 14.25 12.10 -15.59
C ARG A 52 13.05 12.65 -16.38
N GLN A 53 11.87 12.02 -16.29
CA GLN A 53 10.65 12.55 -16.94
C GLN A 53 10.15 13.83 -16.28
N LEU A 54 10.50 14.06 -15.01
CA LEU A 54 10.15 15.27 -14.27
C LEU A 54 11.42 15.82 -13.55
N PRO A 55 12.39 16.37 -14.30
CA PRO A 55 13.61 16.92 -13.72
C PRO A 55 13.30 17.98 -12.65
N GLY A 56 14.01 17.94 -11.52
CA GLY A 56 13.85 18.89 -10.42
C GLY A 56 12.62 18.68 -9.53
N TRP A 57 11.68 17.79 -9.89
CA TRP A 57 10.47 17.57 -9.09
C TRP A 57 10.75 16.86 -7.76
N GLY A 58 11.57 15.81 -7.75
CA GLY A 58 12.24 15.28 -6.54
C GLY A 58 11.37 14.68 -5.42
N ARG A 59 10.04 14.74 -5.49
CA ARG A 59 9.11 14.37 -4.39
C ARG A 59 9.20 12.90 -3.97
N LEU A 60 9.26 11.98 -4.93
CA LEU A 60 9.46 10.55 -4.63
C LEU A 60 10.78 10.30 -3.88
N GLY A 61 11.84 11.06 -4.20
CA GLY A 61 13.11 11.00 -3.48
C GLY A 61 13.00 11.48 -2.03
N MET A 62 12.23 12.55 -1.79
CA MET A 62 11.95 13.07 -0.45
C MET A 62 11.18 12.06 0.40
N MET A 63 10.07 11.53 -0.12
CA MET A 63 9.27 10.51 0.57
C MET A 63 10.11 9.29 0.94
N ARG A 64 10.92 8.77 0.00
CA ARG A 64 11.79 7.61 0.26
C ARG A 64 12.85 7.87 1.32
N ARG A 65 13.28 9.12 1.56
CA ARG A 65 14.14 9.46 2.70
C ARG A 65 13.38 9.36 4.02
N ASP A 66 12.14 9.83 4.07
CA ASP A 66 11.31 9.73 5.27
C ASP A 66 10.90 8.30 5.59
N VAL A 67 10.50 7.51 4.58
CA VAL A 67 10.20 6.08 4.75
C VAL A 67 11.41 5.34 5.34
N ARG A 68 12.62 5.60 4.84
CA ARG A 68 13.87 5.00 5.40
C ARG A 68 14.14 5.41 6.85
N ARG A 69 13.62 6.56 7.28
CA ARG A 69 13.67 7.02 8.68
C ARG A 69 12.49 6.51 9.51
N GLY A 70 11.68 5.60 8.96
CA GLY A 70 10.51 5.02 9.63
C GLY A 70 9.33 6.00 9.76
N ARG A 71 9.28 7.05 8.93
CA ARG A 71 8.24 8.08 8.97
C ARG A 71 7.33 7.96 7.75
N VAL A 72 6.07 7.59 7.99
CA VAL A 72 4.99 7.63 6.99
C VAL A 72 3.80 8.34 7.62
N PRO A 73 3.44 9.55 7.20
CA PRO A 73 2.39 10.31 7.86
C PRO A 73 1.04 9.62 7.73
N ARG A 74 0.24 9.67 8.80
CA ARG A 74 -1.16 9.23 8.78
C ARG A 74 -2.05 10.23 8.07
N PHE A 75 -3.20 9.78 7.59
CA PHE A 75 -4.18 10.61 6.91
C PHE A 75 -4.67 11.74 7.82
N GLU A 76 -4.95 11.47 9.09
CA GLU A 76 -5.36 12.51 10.04
C GLU A 76 -4.26 13.55 10.24
N LEU A 77 -2.99 13.12 10.13
CA LEU A 77 -1.87 14.04 10.16
C LEU A 77 -1.81 14.82 8.85
N ILE A 78 -1.91 14.18 7.68
CA ILE A 78 -1.95 14.86 6.36
C ILE A 78 -3.09 15.88 6.29
N SER A 79 -4.28 15.54 6.79
CA SER A 79 -5.44 16.43 6.78
C SER A 79 -5.31 17.59 7.77
N ARG A 80 -4.60 17.40 8.89
CA ARG A 80 -4.34 18.44 9.90
C ARG A 80 -3.01 19.19 9.72
N LEU A 81 -2.11 18.71 8.86
CA LEU A 81 -0.72 19.16 8.76
C LEU A 81 -0.55 20.62 8.32
N TRP A 82 -1.64 21.35 8.08
CA TRP A 82 -1.57 22.73 7.63
C TRP A 82 -2.12 23.78 8.59
N THR A 83 -2.68 23.42 9.74
CA THR A 83 -2.99 24.44 10.75
C THR A 83 -1.74 24.98 11.47
N THR A 84 -0.57 24.32 11.34
CA THR A 84 0.65 24.69 12.10
C THR A 84 1.97 24.72 11.33
N GLU A 85 2.12 24.10 10.15
CA GLU A 85 3.44 23.83 9.53
C GLU A 85 3.56 24.33 8.08
N HIS A 86 3.39 25.65 7.88
CA HIS A 86 3.32 26.29 6.55
C HIS A 86 4.59 26.21 5.66
N ASN A 87 5.73 25.67 6.13
CA ASN A 87 7.04 25.90 5.49
C ASN A 87 7.92 24.67 5.22
N LYS A 88 7.40 23.44 5.27
CA LYS A 88 8.21 22.23 5.00
C LYS A 88 7.93 21.66 3.61
N ILE A 89 8.95 21.66 2.74
CA ILE A 89 8.91 21.12 1.36
C ILE A 89 8.47 19.65 1.34
N GLU A 90 8.75 18.91 2.42
CA GLU A 90 8.33 17.53 2.63
C GLU A 90 6.80 17.38 2.66
N THR A 91 6.05 18.39 3.11
CA THR A 91 4.58 18.38 3.16
C THR A 91 3.98 18.28 1.76
N TYR A 92 4.55 18.99 0.77
CA TYR A 92 4.13 18.94 -0.63
C TYR A 92 4.31 17.55 -1.24
N ALA A 93 5.40 16.86 -0.90
CA ALA A 93 5.66 15.50 -1.39
C ALA A 93 4.60 14.51 -0.89
N TRP A 94 4.24 14.60 0.39
CA TRP A 94 3.22 13.75 0.99
C TRP A 94 1.80 14.08 0.53
N SER A 95 1.45 15.37 0.39
CA SER A 95 0.17 15.82 -0.18
C SER A 95 0.00 15.36 -1.63
N TRP A 96 1.04 15.50 -2.46
CA TRP A 96 1.05 14.96 -3.82
C TRP A 96 0.78 13.46 -3.83
N ALA A 97 1.55 12.69 -3.05
CA ALA A 97 1.47 11.24 -3.08
C ALA A 97 0.11 10.72 -2.62
N TYR A 98 -0.48 11.40 -1.63
CA TYR A 98 -1.81 11.05 -1.15
C TYR A 98 -2.89 11.36 -2.19
N CYS A 99 -2.87 12.56 -2.79
CA CYS A 99 -3.78 12.90 -3.89
C CYS A 99 -3.60 11.97 -5.09
N ARG A 100 -2.35 11.61 -5.43
CA ARG A 100 -2.03 10.67 -6.50
C ARG A 100 -2.58 9.28 -6.21
N PHE A 101 -2.41 8.79 -4.98
CA PHE A 101 -2.96 7.53 -4.52
C PHE A 101 -4.49 7.53 -4.67
N LEU A 102 -5.18 8.50 -4.08
CA LEU A 102 -6.64 8.60 -4.16
C LEU A 102 -7.14 8.71 -5.60
N ALA A 103 -6.53 9.57 -6.41
CA ALA A 103 -6.93 9.80 -7.81
C ALA A 103 -6.73 8.57 -8.71
N SER A 104 -5.76 7.71 -8.39
CA SER A 104 -5.42 6.53 -9.19
C SER A 104 -6.07 5.24 -8.67
N HIS A 105 -6.54 5.25 -7.43
CA HIS A 105 -7.04 4.06 -6.77
C HIS A 105 -8.41 3.63 -7.36
N PRO A 106 -8.60 2.34 -7.70
CA PRO A 106 -9.88 1.84 -8.23
C PRO A 106 -11.09 2.13 -7.32
N THR A 107 -10.89 2.07 -6.01
CA THR A 107 -11.97 2.29 -5.02
C THR A 107 -12.18 3.77 -4.69
N TYR A 108 -11.11 4.58 -4.63
CA TYR A 108 -11.17 5.94 -4.07
C TYR A 108 -11.29 7.04 -5.14
N SER A 109 -10.90 6.78 -6.39
CA SER A 109 -10.81 7.79 -7.44
C SER A 109 -12.12 8.50 -7.77
N THR A 110 -13.25 7.80 -7.74
CA THR A 110 -14.56 8.43 -7.97
C THR A 110 -14.94 9.37 -6.83
N GLY A 111 -14.75 8.93 -5.59
CA GLY A 111 -15.01 9.77 -4.42
C GLY A 111 -14.05 10.97 -4.33
N PHE A 112 -12.78 10.78 -4.65
CA PHE A 112 -11.81 11.88 -4.71
C PHE A 112 -12.19 12.94 -5.75
N ARG A 113 -12.65 12.53 -6.94
CA ARG A 113 -13.17 13.47 -7.96
C ARG A 113 -14.43 14.20 -7.52
N GLU A 114 -15.27 13.57 -6.69
CA GLU A 114 -16.47 14.20 -6.13
C GLU A 114 -16.13 15.40 -5.24
N LEU A 115 -15.02 15.35 -4.50
CA LEU A 115 -14.56 16.48 -3.67
C LEU A 115 -14.37 17.76 -4.51
N GLY A 116 -13.89 17.60 -5.75
CA GLY A 116 -13.71 18.70 -6.70
C GLY A 116 -15.00 19.40 -7.16
N LYS A 117 -16.18 18.86 -6.83
CA LYS A 117 -17.47 19.54 -7.07
C LYS A 117 -17.86 20.50 -5.96
N HIS A 118 -17.28 20.34 -4.77
CA HIS A 118 -17.61 21.08 -3.56
C HIS A 118 -16.53 22.09 -3.20
N LEU A 119 -15.83 22.65 -4.20
CA LEU A 119 -14.70 23.52 -3.92
C LEU A 119 -15.11 24.82 -3.22
N GLY A 120 -16.33 25.33 -3.46
CA GLY A 120 -16.76 26.65 -2.97
C GLY A 120 -18.20 26.75 -2.51
N ASP A 121 -18.87 25.63 -2.29
CA ASP A 121 -20.23 25.60 -1.74
C ASP A 121 -20.26 25.34 -0.22
N GLY A 122 -19.08 25.31 0.43
CA GLY A 122 -18.93 25.02 1.86
C GLY A 122 -19.19 23.56 2.24
N LYS A 123 -19.36 22.65 1.28
CA LYS A 123 -19.70 21.23 1.54
C LYS A 123 -18.51 20.28 1.41
N PHE A 124 -17.29 20.80 1.24
CA PHE A 124 -16.09 19.99 1.05
C PHE A 124 -15.89 18.96 2.17
N ASP A 125 -15.92 19.40 3.44
CA ASP A 125 -15.67 18.51 4.59
C ASP A 125 -16.76 17.45 4.75
N ALA A 126 -18.03 17.82 4.52
CA ALA A 126 -19.14 16.87 4.51
C ALA A 126 -18.99 15.83 3.37
N ALA A 127 -18.51 16.25 2.20
CA ALA A 127 -18.22 15.35 1.10
C ALA A 127 -17.03 14.43 1.42
N LEU A 128 -15.97 14.95 2.06
CA LEU A 128 -14.82 14.19 2.50
C LEU A 128 -15.21 13.10 3.50
N GLU A 129 -15.97 13.45 4.54
CA GLU A 129 -16.45 12.52 5.55
C GLU A 129 -17.34 11.43 4.92
N ARG A 130 -18.26 11.82 4.04
CA ARG A 130 -19.11 10.86 3.30
C ARG A 130 -18.30 9.88 2.45
N VAL A 131 -17.23 10.34 1.82
CA VAL A 131 -16.42 9.53 0.88
C VAL A 131 -15.41 8.64 1.61
N LEU A 132 -14.76 9.14 2.66
CA LEU A 132 -13.62 8.47 3.32
C LEU A 132 -13.87 8.05 4.77
N GLY A 133 -14.80 8.70 5.49
CA GLY A 133 -14.94 8.59 6.95
C GLY A 133 -15.18 7.18 7.47
N SER A 134 -16.09 6.43 6.85
CA SER A 134 -16.38 5.03 7.23
C SER A 134 -15.24 4.04 6.98
N ARG A 135 -14.17 4.46 6.29
CA ARG A 135 -13.08 3.59 5.82
C ARG A 135 -11.71 4.03 6.31
N LEU A 136 -11.62 4.93 7.28
CA LEU A 136 -10.36 5.56 7.69
C LEU A 136 -9.27 4.55 8.06
N ASP A 137 -9.55 3.56 8.91
CA ASP A 137 -8.53 2.55 9.30
C ASP A 137 -8.04 1.71 8.11
N VAL A 138 -8.96 1.35 7.21
CA VAL A 138 -8.67 0.58 5.99
C VAL A 138 -7.81 1.40 5.02
N LEU A 139 -8.22 2.66 4.79
CA LEU A 139 -7.51 3.62 3.96
C LEU A 139 -6.13 3.91 4.51
N GLN A 140 -6.02 4.09 5.83
CA GLN A 140 -4.77 4.40 6.52
C GLN A 140 -3.77 3.24 6.42
N PHE A 141 -4.25 2.01 6.62
CA PHE A 141 -3.43 0.81 6.46
C PHE A 141 -2.91 0.67 5.03
N GLU A 142 -3.80 0.77 4.04
CA GLU A 142 -3.43 0.66 2.63
C GLU A 142 -2.48 1.77 2.19
N TRP A 143 -2.75 3.01 2.63
CA TRP A 143 -1.88 4.15 2.41
C TRP A 143 -0.46 3.90 2.94
N GLN A 144 -0.31 3.38 4.15
CA GLN A 144 1.02 3.10 4.71
C GLN A 144 1.81 2.10 3.88
N LEU A 145 1.15 1.06 3.37
CA LEU A 145 1.77 0.06 2.51
C LEU A 145 2.13 0.65 1.15
N ALA A 146 1.23 1.42 0.53
CA ALA A 146 1.47 2.06 -0.76
C ALA A 146 2.59 3.10 -0.67
N ALA A 147 2.53 4.00 0.31
CA ALA A 147 3.51 5.05 0.57
C ALA A 147 4.92 4.51 0.80
N ARG A 148 5.05 3.40 1.54
CA ARG A 148 6.33 2.75 1.81
C ARG A 148 7.03 2.31 0.53
N ASP A 149 6.27 1.77 -0.41
CA ASP A 149 6.79 1.11 -1.61
C ASP A 149 6.65 1.99 -2.88
N MET A 150 6.23 3.26 -2.74
CA MET A 150 6.02 4.17 -3.86
C MET A 150 7.34 4.57 -4.52
N VAL A 151 7.47 4.21 -5.80
CA VAL A 151 8.66 4.43 -6.65
C VAL A 151 8.20 4.80 -8.07
N PRO A 152 9.06 5.37 -8.94
CA PRO A 152 8.70 5.59 -10.34
C PRO A 152 8.07 4.34 -10.98
N GLY A 153 6.99 4.54 -11.72
CA GLY A 153 6.23 3.45 -12.35
C GLY A 153 5.28 2.67 -11.43
N PHE A 154 5.10 3.05 -10.15
CA PHE A 154 4.19 2.36 -9.23
C PHE A 154 2.80 2.09 -9.84
N ASP A 155 2.38 0.82 -9.85
CA ASP A 155 1.09 0.43 -10.40
C ASP A 155 -0.01 0.50 -9.33
N PHE A 156 -0.68 1.66 -9.26
CA PHE A 156 -1.78 1.88 -8.32
C PHE A 156 -2.95 0.90 -8.47
N ARG A 157 -3.20 0.39 -9.68
CA ARG A 157 -4.34 -0.51 -9.94
C ARG A 157 -4.05 -1.93 -9.49
N ARG A 158 -2.82 -2.42 -9.71
CA ARG A 158 -2.38 -3.74 -9.28
C ARG A 158 -1.99 -3.76 -7.80
N ALA A 159 -1.52 -2.64 -7.26
CA ALA A 159 -1.19 -2.48 -5.84
C ALA A 159 -2.43 -2.37 -4.94
N ALA A 160 -3.56 -1.88 -5.49
CA ALA A 160 -4.82 -1.72 -4.78
C ALA A 160 -5.27 -3.00 -4.07
N ILE A 161 -5.57 -2.88 -2.78
CA ILE A 161 -6.00 -3.95 -1.91
C ILE A 161 -7.51 -4.14 -2.09
N ARG A 162 -7.90 -5.35 -2.49
CA ARG A 162 -9.29 -5.79 -2.38
C ARG A 162 -9.54 -6.35 -0.99
N PHE A 163 -10.17 -5.55 -0.13
CA PHE A 163 -10.60 -5.99 1.19
C PHE A 163 -11.76 -6.98 1.08
N VAL A 164 -11.67 -8.09 1.80
CA VAL A 164 -12.72 -9.11 1.88
C VAL A 164 -13.20 -9.25 3.32
N ARG A 165 -14.41 -9.77 3.51
CA ARG A 165 -14.95 -10.06 4.84
C ARG A 165 -14.00 -11.02 5.56
N SER A 166 -13.66 -10.71 6.81
CA SER A 166 -12.82 -11.57 7.63
C SER A 166 -13.63 -12.51 8.52
N ALA A 167 -13.01 -13.65 8.85
CA ALA A 167 -13.50 -14.63 9.79
C ALA A 167 -12.32 -15.18 10.63
N PRO A 168 -12.58 -15.72 11.83
CA PRO A 168 -11.57 -16.45 12.58
C PRO A 168 -10.97 -17.60 11.75
N LEU A 169 -9.71 -17.91 11.99
CA LEU A 169 -9.05 -19.05 11.35
C LEU A 169 -9.81 -20.35 11.66
N SER A 170 -10.19 -21.08 10.61
CA SER A 170 -10.92 -22.35 10.77
C SER A 170 -10.02 -23.43 11.41
N PRO A 171 -10.58 -24.35 12.23
CA PRO A 171 -9.79 -25.42 12.86
C PRO A 171 -9.04 -26.31 11.86
N GLY A 172 -9.62 -26.59 10.69
CA GLY A 172 -8.98 -27.36 9.60
C GLY A 172 -7.96 -26.57 8.77
N GLY A 173 -7.80 -25.28 9.08
CA GLY A 173 -7.07 -24.29 8.29
C GLY A 173 -7.90 -23.63 7.21
N THR A 174 -7.32 -22.59 6.61
CA THR A 174 -7.92 -21.82 5.51
C THR A 174 -6.98 -21.83 4.31
N MET A 175 -7.54 -22.05 3.12
CA MET A 175 -6.81 -22.00 1.86
C MET A 175 -7.04 -20.64 1.19
N VAL A 176 -5.97 -19.97 0.80
CA VAL A 176 -6.04 -18.68 0.09
C VAL A 176 -5.14 -18.71 -1.15
N VAL A 177 -5.57 -18.03 -2.22
CA VAL A 177 -4.76 -17.85 -3.42
C VAL A 177 -4.12 -16.47 -3.38
N VAL A 178 -2.82 -16.41 -3.62
CA VAL A 178 -2.03 -15.18 -3.69
C VAL A 178 -1.50 -15.01 -5.10
N ALA A 179 -2.07 -14.06 -5.84
CA ALA A 179 -1.68 -13.74 -7.21
C ALA A 179 -0.34 -13.00 -7.25
N ALA A 180 0.49 -13.29 -8.25
CA ALA A 180 1.81 -12.66 -8.43
C ALA A 180 1.72 -11.26 -9.05
N ASP A 181 0.64 -10.97 -9.77
CA ASP A 181 0.42 -9.72 -10.51
C ASP A 181 -0.34 -8.65 -9.69
N ARG A 182 -0.32 -8.80 -8.36
CA ARG A 182 -1.03 -7.98 -7.38
C ARG A 182 -0.15 -7.60 -6.20
N GLY A 183 -0.50 -6.47 -5.58
CA GLY A 183 0.07 -6.02 -4.32
C GLY A 183 -0.39 -6.85 -3.13
N TRP A 184 -0.65 -6.17 -2.01
CA TRP A 184 -1.14 -6.81 -0.79
C TRP A 184 -2.56 -7.36 -0.97
N GLN A 185 -2.76 -8.61 -0.55
CA GLN A 185 -4.02 -9.34 -0.74
C GLN A 185 -4.58 -9.75 0.61
N SER A 186 -5.82 -9.34 0.89
CA SER A 186 -6.52 -9.73 2.10
C SER A 186 -6.82 -11.23 2.08
N THR A 187 -6.44 -11.95 3.14
CA THR A 187 -6.71 -13.38 3.25
C THR A 187 -8.13 -13.67 3.74
N GLY A 188 -8.82 -12.68 4.32
CA GLY A 188 -10.04 -12.89 5.09
C GLY A 188 -9.83 -13.64 6.42
N VAL A 189 -8.59 -13.94 6.81
CA VAL A 189 -8.29 -14.63 8.06
C VAL A 189 -7.97 -13.60 9.15
N ARG A 190 -8.73 -13.63 10.24
CA ARG A 190 -8.38 -12.96 11.49
C ARG A 190 -7.38 -13.81 12.27
N VAL A 191 -6.29 -13.17 12.68
CA VAL A 191 -5.25 -13.75 13.53
C VAL A 191 -5.23 -13.03 14.87
N GLU A 192 -4.84 -13.75 15.92
CA GLU A 192 -4.80 -13.23 17.29
C GLU A 192 -3.36 -12.95 17.72
N LYS A 193 -3.18 -11.87 18.49
CA LYS A 193 -1.89 -11.49 19.06
C LYS A 193 -1.27 -12.66 19.82
N GLY A 194 0.00 -12.95 19.52
CA GLY A 194 0.77 -14.00 20.18
C GLY A 194 0.41 -15.44 19.78
N VAL A 195 -0.68 -15.67 19.03
CA VAL A 195 -1.06 -17.00 18.57
C VAL A 195 -0.27 -17.34 17.31
N ASN A 196 0.59 -18.35 17.38
CA ASN A 196 1.36 -18.82 16.24
C ASN A 196 0.44 -19.33 15.13
N VAL A 197 0.64 -18.83 13.92
CA VAL A 197 0.03 -19.37 12.70
C VAL A 197 1.11 -19.92 11.77
N LYS A 198 0.85 -21.08 11.18
CA LYS A 198 1.73 -21.72 10.20
C LYS A 198 1.17 -21.47 8.80
N LEU A 199 2.05 -21.11 7.88
CA LEU A 199 1.73 -20.88 6.49
C LEU A 199 2.55 -21.84 5.62
N VAL A 200 1.88 -22.55 4.73
CA VAL A 200 2.51 -23.44 3.74
C VAL A 200 2.02 -23.05 2.36
N ALA A 201 2.94 -22.60 1.51
CA ALA A 201 2.66 -22.13 0.17
C ALA A 201 3.14 -23.12 -0.88
N SER A 202 2.30 -23.35 -1.89
CA SER A 202 2.55 -24.27 -3.00
C SER A 202 2.16 -23.61 -4.32
N GLY A 203 2.82 -24.00 -5.41
CA GLY A 203 2.62 -23.42 -6.73
C GLY A 203 3.83 -22.66 -7.25
N ARG A 204 3.71 -22.21 -8.50
CA ARG A 204 4.74 -21.51 -9.26
C ARG A 204 4.13 -20.34 -10.00
N PHE A 205 4.92 -19.30 -10.20
CA PHE A 205 4.53 -18.09 -10.92
C PHE A 205 5.74 -17.50 -11.63
N ILE A 206 5.49 -16.55 -12.52
CA ILE A 206 6.50 -15.84 -13.32
C ILE A 206 6.60 -14.41 -12.77
N LEU A 207 7.84 -13.94 -12.57
CA LEU A 207 8.17 -12.59 -12.06
C LEU A 207 8.66 -11.61 -13.15
N ALA A 208 9.03 -12.14 -14.31
CA ALA A 208 9.47 -11.36 -15.46
C ALA A 208 9.49 -12.30 -16.66
N ARG A 209 9.20 -11.78 -17.86
CA ARG A 209 9.15 -12.57 -19.09
C ARG A 209 10.44 -12.55 -19.89
N GLU A 210 11.25 -11.51 -19.71
CA GLU A 210 12.44 -11.25 -20.49
C GLU A 210 13.73 -11.35 -19.67
N PRO A 211 14.87 -11.77 -20.27
CA PRO A 211 14.98 -12.34 -21.61
C PRO A 211 14.42 -13.78 -21.71
N ARG A 212 14.14 -14.41 -20.57
CA ARG A 212 13.41 -15.68 -20.45
C ARG A 212 12.51 -15.63 -19.20
N PRO A 213 11.44 -16.46 -19.12
CA PRO A 213 10.56 -16.46 -17.97
C PRO A 213 11.28 -16.78 -16.66
N TRP A 214 11.24 -15.84 -15.71
CA TRP A 214 11.76 -16.00 -14.36
C TRP A 214 10.73 -16.70 -13.48
N ILE A 215 10.79 -18.04 -13.46
CA ILE A 215 9.85 -18.86 -12.68
C ILE A 215 10.30 -18.92 -11.21
N SER A 216 9.40 -18.60 -10.29
CA SER A 216 9.64 -18.63 -8.86
C SER A 216 8.61 -19.51 -8.12
N THR A 217 8.93 -19.80 -6.86
CA THR A 217 8.00 -20.33 -5.84
C THR A 217 7.89 -19.30 -4.71
N ALA A 218 7.08 -19.59 -3.69
CA ALA A 218 6.98 -18.78 -2.48
C ALA A 218 8.29 -18.67 -1.68
N ALA A 219 9.31 -19.49 -1.94
CA ALA A 219 10.64 -19.34 -1.33
C ALA A 219 11.35 -18.06 -1.80
N GLY A 220 11.05 -17.65 -3.05
CA GLY A 220 11.69 -16.56 -3.78
C GLY A 220 12.94 -16.98 -4.55
N ILE A 221 13.44 -16.08 -5.39
CA ILE A 221 14.64 -16.22 -6.20
C ILE A 221 15.60 -15.05 -5.98
N SER A 222 16.90 -15.36 -5.82
CA SER A 222 17.90 -14.42 -5.29
C SER A 222 18.71 -13.64 -6.34
N PHE A 223 18.15 -13.43 -7.55
CA PHE A 223 18.83 -12.65 -8.59
C PHE A 223 18.65 -11.13 -8.40
N ARG A 224 17.56 -10.73 -7.73
CA ARG A 224 17.23 -9.37 -7.32
C ARG A 224 16.55 -9.41 -5.95
N TYR A 225 16.56 -8.28 -5.26
CA TYR A 225 15.97 -8.14 -3.94
C TYR A 225 15.06 -6.92 -3.88
N HIS A 226 13.90 -7.09 -3.26
CA HIS A 226 13.00 -6.00 -2.89
C HIS A 226 12.81 -6.00 -1.37
N ALA A 227 12.92 -4.83 -0.75
CA ALA A 227 12.88 -4.67 0.72
C ALA A 227 13.83 -5.62 1.48
N GLY A 228 15.00 -5.92 0.91
CA GLY A 228 16.00 -6.82 1.49
C GLY A 228 15.66 -8.32 1.38
N LEU A 229 14.59 -8.68 0.68
CA LEU A 229 14.14 -10.06 0.50
C LEU A 229 14.20 -10.49 -0.98
N PRO A 230 14.43 -11.78 -1.28
CA PRO A 230 14.38 -12.29 -2.65
C PRO A 230 13.05 -11.96 -3.34
N LEU A 231 13.07 -11.76 -4.65
CA LEU A 231 11.84 -11.58 -5.43
C LEU A 231 11.00 -12.86 -5.39
N GLY A 232 9.68 -12.73 -5.44
CA GLY A 232 8.69 -13.80 -5.33
C GLY A 232 8.53 -14.39 -3.94
N ARG A 233 9.36 -14.03 -2.96
CA ARG A 233 9.24 -14.58 -1.62
C ARG A 233 7.88 -14.23 -1.01
N LEU A 234 7.17 -15.20 -0.44
CA LEU A 234 5.92 -14.93 0.28
C LEU A 234 6.22 -14.10 1.53
N VAL A 235 5.50 -12.99 1.66
CA VAL A 235 5.56 -12.09 2.81
C VAL A 235 4.16 -11.85 3.37
N GLY A 236 4.09 -11.50 4.66
CA GLY A 236 2.85 -11.27 5.37
C GLY A 236 2.88 -9.98 6.20
N VAL A 237 1.70 -9.41 6.41
CA VAL A 237 1.48 -8.26 7.29
C VAL A 237 0.10 -8.39 7.95
N VAL A 238 -0.04 -7.90 9.19
CA VAL A 238 -1.32 -7.91 9.90
C VAL A 238 -1.84 -6.49 10.01
N GLN A 239 -3.07 -6.25 9.53
CA GLN A 239 -3.78 -5.00 9.76
C GLN A 239 -4.44 -5.05 11.14
N PRO A 240 -4.07 -4.18 12.08
CA PRO A 240 -4.78 -4.05 13.36
C PRO A 240 -6.19 -3.47 13.14
N ASP A 241 -7.07 -3.70 14.12
CA ASP A 241 -8.44 -3.15 14.08
C ASP A 241 -8.49 -1.63 14.08
N ARG A 242 -7.45 -1.00 14.65
CA ARG A 242 -7.24 0.45 14.62
C ARG A 242 -5.81 0.76 14.20
N VAL A 243 -5.63 1.69 13.27
CA VAL A 243 -4.31 2.09 12.79
C VAL A 243 -3.87 3.39 13.47
N THR A 244 -3.19 3.26 14.60
CA THR A 244 -2.76 4.39 15.43
C THR A 244 -1.28 4.77 15.27
N SER A 245 -0.48 3.90 14.66
CA SER A 245 0.97 4.08 14.49
C SER A 245 1.30 4.91 13.24
N ASP A 246 2.26 5.83 13.36
CA ASP A 246 2.88 6.54 12.22
C ASP A 246 4.00 5.71 11.54
N LYS A 247 4.36 4.56 12.14
CA LYS A 247 5.29 3.61 11.52
C LYS A 247 4.53 2.66 10.60
N PRO A 248 5.06 2.38 9.40
CA PRO A 248 4.47 1.39 8.51
C PRO A 248 4.46 0.01 9.18
N PRO A 249 3.47 -0.84 8.85
CA PRO A 249 3.31 -2.12 9.51
C PRO A 249 4.49 -3.05 9.18
N ARG A 250 4.87 -3.87 10.16
CA ARG A 250 5.99 -4.80 10.06
C ARG A 250 5.67 -5.89 9.02
N VAL A 251 6.56 -6.06 8.06
CA VAL A 251 6.49 -7.17 7.09
C VAL A 251 7.26 -8.35 7.62
N VAL A 252 6.61 -9.52 7.60
CA VAL A 252 7.19 -10.80 8.01
C VAL A 252 7.52 -11.62 6.77
N SER A 253 8.75 -12.13 6.76
CA SER A 253 9.30 -12.99 5.71
C SER A 253 8.87 -14.44 5.96
N LEU A 254 7.98 -14.98 5.12
CA LEU A 254 7.35 -16.28 5.35
C LEU A 254 7.96 -17.41 4.49
N GLY A 255 8.23 -17.15 3.21
CA GLY A 255 8.74 -18.19 2.31
C GLY A 255 7.71 -19.28 1.98
N SER A 256 8.16 -20.43 1.47
CA SER A 256 7.28 -21.57 1.17
C SER A 256 6.69 -22.23 2.42
N GLN A 257 7.39 -22.13 3.55
CA GLN A 257 6.92 -22.59 4.86
C GLN A 257 7.37 -21.58 5.90
N GLY A 258 6.42 -20.95 6.58
CA GLY A 258 6.70 -19.89 7.56
C GLY A 258 5.81 -19.99 8.79
N LYS A 259 6.30 -19.47 9.91
CA LYS A 259 5.50 -19.20 11.11
C LYS A 259 5.34 -17.69 11.25
N LEU A 260 4.18 -17.24 11.72
CA LEU A 260 3.91 -15.86 12.10
C LEU A 260 3.34 -15.85 13.52
N ALA A 261 3.98 -15.08 14.39
CA ALA A 261 3.44 -14.69 15.69
C ALA A 261 2.99 -13.22 15.58
N PRO A 262 1.67 -12.94 15.48
CA PRO A 262 1.20 -11.57 15.33
C PRO A 262 1.51 -10.72 16.56
N GLU A 263 2.06 -9.51 16.35
CA GLU A 263 2.27 -8.52 17.42
C GLU A 263 0.96 -7.82 17.83
N THR A 264 -0.05 -7.91 16.98
CA THR A 264 -1.41 -7.38 17.16
C THR A 264 -2.42 -8.38 16.62
N SER A 265 -3.62 -8.41 17.19
CA SER A 265 -4.77 -9.07 16.57
C SER A 265 -5.23 -8.25 15.36
N GLY A 266 -5.76 -8.93 14.35
CA GLY A 266 -6.16 -8.27 13.12
C GLY A 266 -6.32 -9.19 11.91
N ILE A 267 -6.38 -8.61 10.72
CA ILE A 267 -6.55 -9.35 9.46
C ILE A 267 -5.18 -9.60 8.83
N LEU A 268 -4.91 -10.84 8.42
CA LEU A 268 -3.69 -11.20 7.71
C LEU A 268 -3.78 -10.82 6.22
N PHE A 269 -2.74 -10.18 5.71
CA PHE A 269 -2.55 -9.90 4.29
C PHE A 269 -1.27 -10.57 3.82
N LEU A 270 -1.30 -11.07 2.58
CA LEU A 270 -0.19 -11.76 1.95
C LEU A 270 0.18 -11.10 0.63
N ARG A 271 1.44 -11.26 0.23
CA ARG A 271 1.96 -10.80 -1.05
C ARG A 271 3.15 -11.64 -1.47
N LEU A 272 3.35 -11.78 -2.79
CA LEU A 272 4.62 -12.26 -3.37
C LEU A 272 5.54 -11.05 -3.57
N ASN A 273 6.71 -11.07 -2.92
CA ASN A 273 7.60 -9.92 -2.82
C ASN A 273 8.13 -9.46 -4.18
N ASP A 274 7.85 -8.23 -4.57
CA ASP A 274 8.35 -7.65 -5.82
C ASP A 274 8.35 -6.12 -5.78
N PHE A 275 8.83 -5.45 -6.82
CA PHE A 275 8.60 -4.02 -7.01
C PHE A 275 7.14 -3.79 -7.44
N LEU A 276 6.43 -2.87 -6.76
CA LEU A 276 5.05 -2.55 -7.13
C LEU A 276 4.94 -1.84 -8.50
N SER A 277 6.06 -1.37 -9.04
CA SER A 277 6.18 -0.86 -10.41
C SER A 277 6.34 -1.94 -11.48
N GLU A 278 6.55 -3.20 -11.08
CA GLU A 278 6.85 -4.34 -11.95
C GLU A 278 5.80 -5.45 -11.79
N LEU A 279 4.58 -5.12 -11.33
CA LEU A 279 3.53 -6.13 -11.19
C LEU A 279 2.92 -6.56 -12.53
N SER A 280 3.14 -5.80 -13.60
CA SER A 280 2.46 -6.01 -14.88
C SER A 280 3.02 -7.16 -15.70
N ASP A 281 4.28 -7.53 -15.50
CA ASP A 281 4.95 -8.66 -16.14
C ASP A 281 4.90 -9.95 -15.31
N ASN A 282 4.34 -9.88 -14.11
CA ASN A 282 4.06 -11.03 -13.27
C ASN A 282 2.85 -11.83 -13.75
N THR A 283 2.89 -13.15 -13.66
CA THR A 283 1.73 -14.02 -13.92
C THR A 283 1.73 -15.29 -13.08
N GLY A 284 0.54 -15.82 -12.81
CA GLY A 284 0.33 -17.00 -11.97
C GLY A 284 0.12 -16.64 -10.50
N SER A 285 0.13 -17.66 -9.65
CA SER A 285 -0.22 -17.53 -8.23
C SER A 285 0.37 -18.66 -7.41
N VAL A 286 0.35 -18.51 -6.09
CA VAL A 286 0.53 -19.61 -5.15
C VAL A 286 -0.76 -19.83 -4.36
N THR A 287 -0.95 -21.07 -3.90
CA THR A 287 -1.98 -21.41 -2.92
C THR A 287 -1.31 -21.57 -1.56
N VAL A 288 -1.82 -20.84 -0.57
CA VAL A 288 -1.29 -20.80 0.80
C VAL A 288 -2.31 -21.45 1.74
N ARG A 289 -1.87 -22.48 2.45
CA ARG A 289 -2.60 -23.06 3.57
C ARG A 289 -2.19 -22.35 4.86
N ILE A 290 -3.16 -21.81 5.58
CA ILE A 290 -2.99 -21.15 6.87
C ILE A 290 -3.58 -22.08 7.93
N THR A 291 -2.80 -22.43 8.96
CA THR A 291 -3.27 -23.25 10.10
C THR A 291 -2.80 -22.65 11.41
N THR A 292 -3.46 -23.00 12.52
CA THR A 292 -2.90 -22.73 13.85
C THR A 292 -1.59 -23.51 13.99
N GLY A 293 -0.59 -22.88 14.58
CA GLY A 293 0.66 -23.54 14.95
C GLY A 293 0.44 -24.24 16.29
N THR A 294 0.13 -25.53 16.27
CA THR A 294 0.24 -26.36 17.47
C THR A 294 1.71 -26.60 17.75
N ASP A 295 2.34 -25.73 18.53
CA ASP A 295 3.41 -26.20 19.41
C ASP A 295 2.69 -26.64 20.69
N GLN A 296 2.20 -27.88 20.74
CA GLN A 296 1.94 -28.50 22.05
C GLN A 296 3.33 -28.69 22.69
N PRO A 297 3.62 -28.11 23.86
CA PRO A 297 4.72 -28.64 24.66
C PRO A 297 4.37 -30.12 24.90
N GLY A 298 5.28 -31.00 24.48
CA GLY A 298 5.12 -32.43 24.68
C GLY A 298 4.75 -32.66 26.14
N SER A 299 3.61 -33.31 26.37
CA SER A 299 3.39 -34.01 27.60
C SER A 299 4.44 -35.13 27.64
N ASP A 300 5.57 -34.88 28.30
CA ASP A 300 6.39 -35.95 28.84
C ASP A 300 5.56 -36.66 29.91
N SER A 301 4.64 -37.50 29.46
CA SER A 301 4.19 -38.65 30.22
C SER A 301 5.08 -39.81 29.81
N ASP A 302 6.36 -39.71 30.16
CA ASP A 302 7.20 -40.89 30.18
C ASP A 302 7.15 -41.50 31.58
N LYS A 303 6.70 -42.74 31.59
CA LYS A 303 6.55 -43.59 32.75
C LYS A 303 7.93 -43.97 33.24
N ALA A 304 8.17 -43.85 34.54
CA ALA A 304 9.14 -44.72 35.22
C ALA A 304 8.36 -45.74 36.06
N PRO A 305 8.42 -47.05 35.76
CA PRO A 305 8.15 -48.08 36.75
C PRO A 305 9.44 -48.42 37.51
N THR A 306 9.28 -49.13 38.62
CA THR A 306 10.28 -49.77 39.51
C THR A 306 10.92 -48.84 40.56
N ARG A 307 11.05 -49.23 41.83
CA ARG A 307 10.81 -50.51 42.52
C ARG A 307 10.60 -50.23 44.01
#